data_AF-A0A8H5IQU3-F1
#
_entry.id   AF-A0A8H5IQU3-F1
#
_cell.length_a   1.000
_cell.length_b   1.000
_cell.length_c   1.000
_cell.angle_alpha   90.00
_cell.angle_beta   90.00
_cell.angle_gamma   90.00
#
_symmetry.space_group_name_H-M   'P 1'
#
loop_
_entity.id
_entity.type
_entity.pdbx_description
1 polymer ?
#
loop_
_entity_poly.entity_id
_entity_poly.type
_entity_poly.pdbx_seq_one_letter_code
_entity_poly.pdbx_strand_id
1 'polypeptide(L)'
;MSDPYSVPGTFIGRPTQREDFSYETATVSLAGESYFFSGPARSYGRVHRGMGGQPKLDFDHRKGLDKTAYIILDSSDLEDYGEIADLYTEHDVERPSFLYLGPDKTFYTRVDDGTEKWELPHEVVRRGLQVTSDAVRSAVDSLWLGVSNAWVAQYRDNRFRFDLRGQYANLEPVLRQKQDQEVSINALALNVVDGESYVCVFNDGDVVYEAGSARFDGKELEACTRTIFQLDSQPTWFENITLRPSGTILATRLDVPEVWEIDPEKSTGSKILSVPLPDDIPNPALTGICCLKPDVFAVAAGSFDMIGGAKPKPGSWSIWVADLAGEQAKVTKVADMPEIGMINGIATWDENTALVTDCLYGKVYKLSVATGSYNVTLEDDTFTIPADAPFQVGLNGIKVHRFSEQTYVYYTTTSRFCVYRVPVTQEVQAAGSVEMLAPGLVADDFAVAHDGALYVCTNISNTVVRIPASGGEAVVVAGEAKAFDVAGSTACVLGEDEGVLYVSTSGANAVPLDGKTEPAKIVEVKLS
;
A
#
# COMPACT_ATOMS: atom_id res chain seq x y z
N MET A 1 56.93 14.83 28.06
CA MET A 1 57.00 13.45 27.58
C MET A 1 55.57 13.01 27.31
N SER A 2 55.31 12.71 26.05
CA SER A 2 54.04 12.33 25.46
C SER A 2 53.74 10.85 25.70
N ASP A 3 52.52 10.55 26.12
CA ASP A 3 51.97 9.19 26.22
C ASP A 3 51.53 8.71 24.82
N PRO A 4 51.92 7.51 24.32
CA PRO A 4 51.78 7.17 22.90
C PRO A 4 50.43 6.58 22.47
N TYR A 5 49.43 6.45 23.35
CA TYR A 5 48.14 5.85 22.97
C TYR A 5 46.95 6.59 23.60
N SER A 6 46.67 7.79 23.11
CA SER A 6 45.37 8.43 23.25
C SER A 6 44.52 8.16 22.00
N VAL A 7 43.42 7.43 22.14
CA VAL A 7 42.29 7.52 21.19
C VAL A 7 41.20 8.37 21.86
N PRO A 8 40.73 9.47 21.26
CA PRO A 8 39.68 10.29 21.87
C PRO A 8 38.30 9.64 21.75
N GLY A 9 37.56 9.63 22.87
CA GLY A 9 36.10 9.67 22.88
C GLY A 9 35.37 8.35 23.11
N THR A 10 35.04 8.03 24.37
CA THR A 10 33.72 7.55 24.81
C THR A 10 33.72 7.40 26.34
N PHE A 11 32.90 8.21 27.03
CA PHE A 11 32.57 8.03 28.45
C PHE A 11 31.24 7.26 28.54
N ILE A 12 31.17 6.25 29.41
CA ILE A 12 29.96 5.48 29.73
C ILE A 12 29.43 5.93 31.10
N GLY A 13 28.15 6.32 31.15
CA GLY A 13 27.36 6.49 32.37
C GLY A 13 25.88 6.25 32.07
N ARG A 14 25.19 5.42 32.87
CA ARG A 14 23.75 5.13 32.74
C ARG A 14 22.87 6.28 33.26
N PRO A 15 21.69 6.57 32.66
CA PRO A 15 20.70 7.48 33.23
C PRO A 15 19.91 6.83 34.38
N THR A 16 19.25 7.68 35.19
CA THR A 16 18.43 7.36 36.36
C THR A 16 17.04 7.95 36.18
N GLN A 17 15.93 7.22 36.40
CA GLN A 17 14.49 7.65 36.45
C GLN A 17 13.98 8.62 35.35
N ARG A 18 14.85 9.04 34.43
CA ARG A 18 14.72 9.80 33.18
C ARG A 18 14.66 8.83 31.99
N GLU A 19 14.23 7.60 32.25
CA GLU A 19 14.13 6.50 31.30
C GLU A 19 12.66 6.32 30.86
N ASP A 20 11.88 7.40 30.80
CA ASP A 20 10.49 7.45 30.31
C ASP A 20 10.33 8.56 29.29
N PHE A 21 9.67 8.19 28.20
CA PHE A 21 10.04 8.67 26.91
C PHE A 21 8.94 8.25 25.87
N SER A 22 7.75 8.85 25.99
CA SER A 22 6.45 8.39 25.47
C SER A 22 5.89 8.95 24.13
N TYR A 23 6.69 9.36 23.13
CA TYR A 23 6.10 10.05 21.95
C TYR A 23 6.66 9.78 20.53
N GLU A 24 7.38 8.69 20.23
CA GLU A 24 7.61 8.29 18.81
C GLU A 24 7.71 6.77 18.64
N THR A 25 7.39 6.30 17.43
CA THR A 25 7.26 4.88 17.01
C THR A 25 8.61 4.27 16.59
N ALA A 26 8.73 2.95 16.71
CA ALA A 26 9.97 2.18 16.72
C ALA A 26 9.89 0.94 15.79
N THR A 27 10.97 0.61 15.05
CA THR A 27 11.09 -0.33 13.89
C THR A 27 12.39 -1.17 13.82
N VAL A 28 12.48 -2.43 14.35
CA VAL A 28 13.66 -3.35 14.19
C VAL A 28 13.21 -4.81 14.44
N SER A 29 13.75 -5.72 13.61
CA SER A 29 13.83 -7.17 13.81
C SER A 29 15.14 -7.60 14.49
N LEU A 30 15.11 -8.50 15.49
CA LEU A 30 16.30 -9.26 15.90
C LEU A 30 16.01 -10.69 16.38
N ALA A 31 17.00 -11.55 16.10
CA ALA A 31 17.08 -12.98 16.34
C ALA A 31 17.79 -13.34 17.68
N GLY A 32 17.39 -14.47 18.28
CA GLY A 32 18.12 -15.13 19.38
C GLY A 32 17.73 -14.72 20.82
N GLU A 33 18.50 -15.22 21.81
CA GLU A 33 18.16 -15.16 23.26
C GLU A 33 18.25 -13.76 23.92
N SER A 34 18.45 -12.67 23.18
CA SER A 34 18.55 -11.30 23.73
C SER A 34 18.15 -10.24 22.70
N TYR A 35 17.32 -9.27 23.11
CA TYR A 35 16.73 -8.25 22.21
C TYR A 35 17.33 -6.85 22.41
N PHE A 36 17.50 -6.11 21.30
CA PHE A 36 17.73 -4.66 21.29
C PHE A 36 17.02 -4.00 20.09
N PHE A 37 16.30 -2.90 20.34
CA PHE A 37 15.60 -2.07 19.37
C PHE A 37 16.17 -0.64 19.37
N SER A 38 16.39 -0.02 18.20
CA SER A 38 16.73 1.40 18.04
C SER A 38 15.92 2.07 16.93
N GLY A 39 15.22 3.16 17.26
CA GLY A 39 14.37 3.96 16.36
C GLY A 39 14.30 5.42 16.82
N PRO A 40 13.73 6.33 16.00
CA PRO A 40 14.20 7.71 15.88
C PRO A 40 14.09 8.63 17.12
N ALA A 41 13.30 8.28 18.15
CA ALA A 41 13.32 9.01 19.44
C ALA A 41 13.90 8.25 20.64
N ARG A 42 13.84 6.91 20.73
CA ARG A 42 14.19 6.15 21.96
C ARG A 42 14.46 4.66 21.75
N SER A 43 15.12 4.04 22.73
CA SER A 43 15.62 2.64 22.72
C SER A 43 15.46 1.93 24.08
N TYR A 44 15.18 0.61 24.13
CA TYR A 44 15.28 -0.24 25.34
C TYR A 44 15.65 -1.71 25.02
N GLY A 45 16.36 -2.39 25.94
CA GLY A 45 16.73 -3.83 25.87
C GLY A 45 17.26 -4.41 27.21
N ARG A 46 17.18 -5.74 27.42
CA ARG A 46 17.57 -6.43 28.68
C ARG A 46 18.94 -7.11 28.54
N VAL A 47 19.90 -6.74 29.38
CA VAL A 47 21.22 -7.43 29.51
C VAL A 47 21.09 -8.60 30.48
N HIS A 48 21.47 -9.82 30.05
CA HIS A 48 21.63 -10.94 30.97
C HIS A 48 22.79 -10.66 31.94
N ARG A 49 22.50 -10.62 33.25
CA ARG A 49 23.52 -10.44 34.29
C ARG A 49 24.37 -11.70 34.43
N GLY A 50 25.49 -11.73 33.73
CA GLY A 50 26.73 -12.24 34.31
C GLY A 50 27.32 -11.16 35.23
N MET A 51 27.35 -11.43 36.54
CA MET A 51 27.99 -10.67 37.64
C MET A 51 27.17 -9.59 38.40
N GLY A 52 26.55 -10.01 39.52
CA GLY A 52 26.59 -9.32 40.83
C GLY A 52 25.50 -8.31 41.25
N GLY A 53 24.61 -8.69 42.18
CA GLY A 53 23.96 -7.80 43.19
C GLY A 53 22.47 -7.40 42.98
N GLN A 54 21.53 -8.03 43.69
CA GLN A 54 20.04 -7.83 43.68
C GLN A 54 19.53 -6.87 44.79
N PRO A 55 18.21 -6.54 44.97
CA PRO A 55 16.96 -6.77 44.16
C PRO A 55 16.13 -5.46 43.93
N LYS A 56 15.18 -5.31 42.99
CA LYS A 56 13.83 -5.91 42.87
C LYS A 56 13.23 -5.52 41.50
N LEU A 57 12.68 -6.48 40.76
CA LEU A 57 11.28 -6.45 40.29
C LEU A 57 10.95 -7.80 39.66
N ASP A 58 9.71 -8.19 39.92
CA ASP A 58 9.13 -9.51 39.90
C ASP A 58 8.49 -9.78 38.53
N PHE A 59 8.77 -10.96 37.96
CA PHE A 59 7.96 -11.57 36.91
C PHE A 59 7.88 -13.07 37.24
N ASP A 60 6.85 -13.38 38.00
CA ASP A 60 6.34 -14.72 38.28
C ASP A 60 5.63 -15.27 37.01
N HIS A 61 5.78 -16.48 36.48
CA HIS A 61 6.71 -17.60 36.66
C HIS A 61 6.40 -18.64 35.56
N ARG A 62 7.41 -19.18 34.87
CA ARG A 62 7.83 -20.60 35.01
C ARG A 62 9.30 -20.74 34.61
N LYS A 63 10.05 -21.45 35.44
CA LYS A 63 11.47 -21.75 35.30
C LYS A 63 11.65 -22.98 34.40
N GLY A 64 12.34 -22.80 33.27
CA GLY A 64 12.99 -23.83 32.48
C GLY A 64 14.33 -23.25 31.97
N LEU A 65 15.32 -24.08 31.72
CA LEU A 65 16.65 -23.63 31.29
C LEU A 65 16.59 -23.11 29.85
N ASP A 66 16.93 -21.82 29.74
CA ASP A 66 17.26 -21.01 28.54
C ASP A 66 16.09 -20.56 27.63
N LYS A 67 16.34 -19.55 26.79
CA LYS A 67 15.72 -18.19 26.70
C LYS A 67 15.36 -17.84 25.25
N THR A 68 14.15 -17.34 24.94
CA THR A 68 13.92 -16.72 23.61
C THR A 68 12.88 -15.60 23.70
N ALA A 69 13.11 -14.49 22.99
CA ALA A 69 12.12 -13.44 22.73
C ALA A 69 11.85 -13.41 21.23
N TYR A 70 10.58 -13.49 20.84
CA TYR A 70 10.13 -13.41 19.45
C TYR A 70 9.43 -12.07 19.22
N ILE A 71 9.57 -11.54 18.02
CA ILE A 71 8.63 -10.56 17.48
C ILE A 71 7.68 -11.36 16.59
N ILE A 72 6.43 -11.48 17.04
CA ILE A 72 5.32 -11.97 16.24
C ILE A 72 4.68 -10.70 15.67
N LEU A 73 4.82 -10.47 14.36
CA LEU A 73 3.84 -9.68 13.62
C LEU A 73 2.51 -10.41 13.75
N ASP A 74 1.40 -9.68 13.80
CA ASP A 74 0.08 -10.26 14.06
C ASP A 74 -0.13 -11.51 13.18
N SER A 75 -0.83 -12.52 13.67
CA SER A 75 -1.08 -13.76 12.91
C SER A 75 -1.78 -13.50 11.56
N SER A 76 -2.40 -12.33 11.38
CA SER A 76 -2.92 -11.82 10.11
C SER A 76 -1.84 -11.41 9.10
N ASP A 77 -0.62 -11.08 9.54
CA ASP A 77 0.49 -10.64 8.68
C ASP A 77 1.31 -11.84 8.12
N LEU A 78 0.99 -13.07 8.56
CA LEU A 78 1.54 -14.31 7.99
C LEU A 78 0.67 -14.88 6.86
N GLU A 79 -0.46 -14.26 6.54
CA GLU A 79 -1.35 -14.67 5.44
C GLU A 79 -0.61 -14.73 4.09
N ASP A 80 0.41 -13.87 3.91
CA ASP A 80 1.28 -13.86 2.72
C ASP A 80 2.33 -14.99 2.69
N TYR A 81 2.50 -15.72 3.79
CA TYR A 81 3.41 -16.85 3.95
C TYR A 81 2.63 -18.12 4.32
N GLY A 82 1.66 -18.50 3.48
CA GLY A 82 0.82 -19.68 3.69
C GLY A 82 1.60 -20.95 4.06
N GLU A 83 2.81 -21.12 3.52
CA GLU A 83 3.68 -22.25 3.85
C GLU A 83 4.22 -22.26 5.29
N ILE A 84 4.43 -21.08 5.90
CA ILE A 84 4.82 -20.95 7.31
C ILE A 84 3.60 -21.20 8.19
N ALA A 85 2.45 -20.65 7.82
CA ALA A 85 1.19 -20.85 8.54
C ALA A 85 0.76 -22.32 8.55
N ASP A 86 0.89 -23.02 7.42
CA ASP A 86 0.64 -24.46 7.29
C ASP A 86 1.57 -25.26 8.20
N LEU A 87 2.88 -24.97 8.18
CA LEU A 87 3.85 -25.64 9.05
C LEU A 87 3.53 -25.43 10.52
N TYR A 88 3.21 -24.20 10.93
CA TYR A 88 2.95 -23.89 12.33
C TYR A 88 1.63 -24.50 12.80
N THR A 89 0.63 -24.56 11.93
CA THR A 89 -0.64 -25.24 12.20
C THR A 89 -0.45 -26.76 12.29
N GLU A 90 0.31 -27.35 11.37
CA GLU A 90 0.61 -28.79 11.34
C GLU A 90 1.36 -29.25 12.60
N HIS A 91 2.31 -28.43 13.07
CA HIS A 91 3.20 -28.76 14.18
C HIS A 91 2.78 -28.13 15.53
N ASP A 92 1.60 -27.51 15.62
CA ASP A 92 1.08 -26.84 16.83
C ASP A 92 2.09 -25.85 17.43
N VAL A 93 2.67 -25.03 16.57
CA VAL A 93 3.80 -24.16 16.88
C VAL A 93 3.29 -22.83 17.42
N GLU A 94 3.31 -22.69 18.74
CA GLU A 94 3.13 -21.37 19.37
C GLU A 94 4.35 -20.47 19.15
N ARG A 95 5.55 -21.06 19.05
CA ARG A 95 6.84 -20.36 18.91
C ARG A 95 7.83 -21.19 18.10
N PRO A 96 8.36 -20.68 16.97
CA PRO A 96 9.34 -21.41 16.19
C PRO A 96 10.72 -21.37 16.86
N SER A 97 11.49 -22.45 16.88
CA SER A 97 12.89 -22.41 17.36
C SER A 97 13.77 -21.41 16.59
N PHE A 98 13.42 -21.06 15.35
CA PHE A 98 14.09 -20.05 14.53
C PHE A 98 13.14 -19.52 13.44
N LEU A 99 13.17 -18.22 13.17
CA LEU A 99 12.49 -17.61 12.02
C LEU A 99 13.34 -16.46 11.50
N TYR A 100 13.55 -16.40 10.18
CA TYR A 100 14.13 -15.27 9.49
C TYR A 100 13.36 -14.99 8.20
N LEU A 101 13.00 -13.72 8.00
CA LEU A 101 12.34 -13.22 6.80
C LEU A 101 13.35 -12.37 6.01
N GLY A 102 13.48 -12.67 4.72
CA GLY A 102 14.34 -11.96 3.79
C GLY A 102 13.53 -11.21 2.71
N PRO A 103 14.22 -10.50 1.81
CA PRO A 103 13.58 -9.84 0.67
C PRO A 103 12.91 -10.86 -0.28
N ASP A 104 12.02 -10.38 -1.16
CA ASP A 104 11.38 -11.18 -2.21
C ASP A 104 10.61 -12.43 -1.69
N LYS A 105 9.91 -12.29 -0.55
CA LYS A 105 9.19 -13.38 0.14
C LYS A 105 10.09 -14.57 0.53
N THR A 106 11.42 -14.39 0.57
CA THR A 106 12.32 -15.44 1.03
C THR A 106 12.22 -15.61 2.54
N PHE A 107 12.30 -16.85 3.02
CA PHE A 107 12.26 -17.13 4.44
C PHE A 107 12.99 -18.42 4.78
N TYR A 108 13.34 -18.54 6.05
CA TYR A 108 13.77 -19.79 6.66
C TYR A 108 13.22 -19.87 8.08
N THR A 109 12.53 -20.97 8.38
CA THR A 109 11.99 -21.24 9.71
C THR A 109 12.34 -22.65 10.15
N ARG A 110 12.44 -22.83 11.46
CA ARG A 110 12.65 -24.11 12.12
C ARG A 110 11.79 -24.17 13.37
N VAL A 111 11.10 -25.28 13.56
CA VAL A 111 10.23 -25.51 14.73
C VAL A 111 10.91 -26.47 15.71
N ASP A 112 10.38 -26.61 16.93
CA ASP A 112 11.07 -27.28 18.05
C ASP A 112 11.43 -28.75 17.80
N ASP A 113 10.68 -29.46 16.95
CA ASP A 113 10.97 -30.84 16.57
C ASP A 113 12.10 -30.98 15.53
N GLY A 114 12.69 -29.85 15.12
CA GLY A 114 13.77 -29.73 14.15
C GLY A 114 13.31 -29.79 12.70
N THR A 115 12.01 -29.75 12.44
CA THR A 115 11.47 -29.57 11.08
C THR A 115 11.78 -28.16 10.61
N GLU A 116 12.27 -28.07 9.38
CA GLU A 116 12.66 -26.82 8.74
C GLU A 116 11.80 -26.60 7.51
N LYS A 117 11.51 -25.34 7.22
CA LYS A 117 10.78 -24.91 6.03
C LYS A 117 11.39 -23.62 5.53
N TRP A 118 11.50 -23.50 4.22
CA TRP A 118 12.16 -22.35 3.62
C TRP A 118 11.67 -22.10 2.21
N GLU A 119 11.64 -20.83 1.83
CA GLU A 119 11.56 -20.37 0.44
C GLU A 119 12.82 -19.56 0.20
N LEU A 120 13.78 -20.13 -0.52
CA LEU A 120 15.12 -19.55 -0.68
C LEU A 120 15.58 -19.73 -2.13
N PRO A 121 16.38 -18.79 -2.66
CA PRO A 121 17.00 -18.97 -3.96
C PRO A 121 17.78 -20.28 -4.00
N HIS A 122 17.70 -20.99 -5.13
CA HIS A 122 18.35 -22.30 -5.32
C HIS A 122 19.84 -22.29 -4.94
N GLU A 123 20.52 -21.15 -5.11
CA GLU A 123 21.92 -20.99 -4.73
C GLU A 123 22.14 -20.94 -3.21
N VAL A 124 21.24 -20.30 -2.45
CA VAL A 124 21.27 -20.27 -0.97
C VAL A 124 20.98 -21.65 -0.41
N VAL A 125 20.03 -22.40 -0.98
CA VAL A 125 19.77 -23.80 -0.59
C VAL A 125 21.03 -24.66 -0.81
N ARG A 126 21.65 -24.54 -1.99
CA ARG A 126 22.83 -25.36 -2.34
C ARG A 126 24.09 -24.99 -1.56
N ARG A 127 24.35 -23.69 -1.32
CA ARG A 127 25.62 -23.21 -0.74
C ARG A 127 25.51 -22.80 0.72
N GLY A 128 24.38 -22.24 1.12
CA GLY A 128 24.05 -21.89 2.50
C GLY A 128 23.56 -23.10 3.28
N LEU A 129 22.39 -23.65 2.94
CA LEU A 129 21.85 -24.82 3.65
C LEU A 129 22.66 -26.10 3.40
N GLN A 130 23.34 -26.18 2.26
CA GLN A 130 24.13 -27.34 1.81
C GLN A 130 23.31 -28.63 1.65
N VAL A 131 22.07 -28.49 1.18
CA VAL A 131 21.14 -29.62 0.99
C VAL A 131 20.68 -29.74 -0.46
N THR A 132 20.07 -30.88 -0.80
CA THR A 132 19.33 -31.07 -2.04
C THR A 132 17.93 -30.45 -1.91
N SER A 133 17.27 -30.18 -3.04
CA SER A 133 15.96 -29.50 -3.08
C SER A 133 14.82 -30.28 -2.40
N ASP A 134 15.01 -31.57 -2.14
CA ASP A 134 14.06 -32.48 -1.48
C ASP A 134 14.34 -32.67 0.02
N ALA A 135 15.38 -32.04 0.56
CA ALA A 135 15.70 -32.15 1.97
C ALA A 135 14.70 -31.36 2.82
N VAL A 136 14.32 -31.93 3.96
CA VAL A 136 13.42 -31.32 4.96
C VAL A 136 14.15 -30.85 6.22
N ARG A 137 15.47 -31.04 6.27
CA ARG A 137 16.36 -30.64 7.37
C ARG A 137 17.74 -30.30 6.83
N SER A 138 18.34 -29.23 7.34
CA SER A 138 19.71 -28.81 7.06
C SER A 138 20.60 -28.99 8.30
N ALA A 139 21.88 -28.66 8.19
CA ALA A 139 22.81 -28.58 9.33
C ALA A 139 22.85 -27.17 9.95
N VAL A 140 22.05 -26.24 9.43
CA VAL A 140 22.07 -24.83 9.80
C VAL A 140 21.40 -24.65 11.16
N ASP A 141 22.08 -23.88 12.01
CA ASP A 141 21.53 -23.42 13.27
C ASP A 141 20.83 -22.08 13.15
N SER A 142 21.49 -21.12 12.48
CA SER A 142 20.96 -19.78 12.24
C SER A 142 21.25 -19.37 10.80
N LEU A 143 20.25 -18.78 10.12
CA LEU A 143 20.38 -18.21 8.79
C LEU A 143 19.96 -16.74 8.81
N TRP A 144 20.82 -15.86 8.33
CA TRP A 144 20.56 -14.44 8.16
C TRP A 144 20.61 -14.09 6.68
N LEU A 145 19.57 -13.41 6.19
CA LEU A 145 19.42 -12.98 4.80
C LEU A 145 19.56 -11.46 4.70
N GLY A 146 20.16 -10.99 3.62
CA GLY A 146 20.35 -9.58 3.29
C GLY A 146 19.95 -9.25 1.86
N VAL A 147 20.13 -7.99 1.45
CA VAL A 147 19.80 -7.54 0.08
C VAL A 147 20.55 -8.34 -0.98
N SER A 148 19.99 -8.39 -2.20
CA SER A 148 20.63 -9.02 -3.35
C SER A 148 21.02 -10.50 -3.13
N ASN A 149 20.24 -11.23 -2.34
CA ASN A 149 20.51 -12.62 -1.94
C ASN A 149 21.81 -12.79 -1.15
N ALA A 150 22.25 -11.77 -0.42
CA ALA A 150 23.31 -11.92 0.56
C ALA A 150 22.85 -12.84 1.69
N TRP A 151 23.74 -13.67 2.21
CA TRP A 151 23.40 -14.57 3.31
C TRP A 151 24.59 -14.90 4.21
N VAL A 152 24.27 -15.21 5.46
CA VAL A 152 25.19 -15.81 6.45
C VAL A 152 24.48 -17.00 7.07
N ALA A 153 25.11 -18.18 7.05
CA ALA A 153 24.58 -19.41 7.63
C ALA A 153 25.57 -19.91 8.69
N GLN A 154 25.13 -19.98 9.95
CA GLN A 154 25.85 -20.64 11.03
C GLN A 154 25.30 -22.04 11.22
N TYR A 155 26.16 -23.04 11.33
CA TYR A 155 25.82 -24.45 11.49
C TYR A 155 25.87 -24.87 12.95
N ARG A 156 25.24 -26.01 13.28
CA ARG A 156 25.18 -26.56 14.65
C ARG A 156 26.54 -26.93 15.24
N ASP A 157 27.59 -26.97 14.43
CA ASP A 157 28.98 -27.14 14.87
C ASP A 157 29.71 -25.81 15.15
N ASN A 158 28.95 -24.70 15.22
CA ASN A 158 29.39 -23.32 15.43
C ASN A 158 30.20 -22.69 14.30
N ARG A 159 30.52 -23.43 13.23
CA ARG A 159 31.13 -22.80 12.04
C ARG A 159 30.06 -22.02 11.30
N PHE A 160 30.45 -20.96 10.62
CA PHE A 160 29.56 -20.25 9.72
C PHE A 160 30.16 -20.09 8.33
N ARG A 161 29.30 -19.85 7.36
CA ARG A 161 29.62 -19.51 5.96
C ARG A 161 28.76 -18.34 5.53
N PHE A 162 29.19 -17.66 4.48
CA PHE A 162 28.47 -16.52 3.96
C PHE A 162 28.80 -16.27 2.49
N ASP A 163 27.91 -15.58 1.81
CA ASP A 163 28.15 -14.92 0.54
C ASP A 163 27.41 -13.59 0.60
N LEU A 164 28.13 -12.48 0.79
CA LEU A 164 27.51 -11.17 0.92
C LEU A 164 27.24 -10.50 -0.43
N ARG A 165 27.60 -11.13 -1.57
CA ARG A 165 27.31 -10.61 -2.92
C ARG A 165 27.80 -9.16 -3.18
N GLY A 166 28.90 -8.77 -2.53
CA GLY A 166 29.44 -7.41 -2.62
C GLY A 166 28.71 -6.38 -1.77
N GLN A 167 27.77 -6.81 -0.92
CA GLN A 167 27.06 -6.01 0.07
C GLN A 167 27.78 -6.08 1.42
N TYR A 168 27.46 -5.14 2.31
CA TYR A 168 28.01 -4.99 3.65
C TYR A 168 29.54 -5.03 3.61
N ALA A 169 30.12 -4.18 2.77
CA ALA A 169 31.54 -4.25 2.40
C ALA A 169 32.49 -4.22 3.62
N ASN A 170 32.08 -3.54 4.70
CA ASN A 170 32.86 -3.47 5.95
C ASN A 170 32.66 -4.70 6.86
N LEU A 171 31.60 -5.49 6.66
CA LEU A 171 31.34 -6.72 7.41
C LEU A 171 32.15 -7.91 6.88
N GLU A 172 32.29 -8.03 5.55
CA GLU A 172 32.94 -9.19 4.92
C GLU A 172 34.36 -9.47 5.46
N PRO A 173 35.29 -8.48 5.56
CA PRO A 173 36.62 -8.72 6.10
C PRO A 173 36.60 -9.23 7.55
N VAL A 174 35.66 -8.74 8.36
CA VAL A 174 35.49 -9.15 9.76
C VAL A 174 34.99 -10.58 9.85
N LEU A 175 34.00 -10.94 9.03
CA LEU A 175 33.50 -12.32 8.96
C LEU A 175 34.61 -13.30 8.53
N ARG A 176 35.45 -12.94 7.55
CA ARG A 176 36.61 -13.77 7.15
C ARG A 176 37.58 -13.96 8.31
N GLN A 177 37.93 -12.88 9.01
CA GLN A 177 38.82 -12.94 10.17
C GLN A 177 38.25 -13.82 11.29
N LYS A 178 36.97 -13.68 11.62
CA LYS A 178 36.30 -14.44 12.68
C LYS A 178 36.13 -15.91 12.32
N GLN A 179 35.92 -16.20 11.03
CA GLN A 179 35.91 -17.56 10.51
C GLN A 179 37.28 -18.24 10.69
N ASP A 180 38.39 -17.54 10.40
CA ASP A 180 39.76 -18.06 10.60
C ASP A 180 40.11 -18.26 12.09
N GLN A 181 39.49 -17.48 12.97
CA GLN A 181 39.64 -17.59 14.43
C GLN A 181 38.70 -18.62 15.06
N GLU A 182 37.84 -19.27 14.27
CA GLU A 182 36.78 -20.18 14.73
C GLU A 182 35.84 -19.55 15.77
N VAL A 183 35.60 -18.23 15.67
CA VAL A 183 34.68 -17.50 16.54
C VAL A 183 33.29 -17.50 15.93
N SER A 184 32.30 -18.04 16.64
CA SER A 184 30.92 -18.08 16.17
C SER A 184 30.15 -16.78 16.39
N ILE A 185 29.10 -16.59 15.60
CA ILE A 185 28.17 -15.48 15.66
C ILE A 185 27.16 -15.74 16.78
N ASN A 186 27.00 -14.76 17.66
CA ASN A 186 25.98 -14.75 18.71
C ASN A 186 24.66 -14.18 18.16
N ALA A 187 24.74 -13.02 17.48
CA ALA A 187 23.61 -12.37 16.85
C ALA A 187 24.07 -11.61 15.61
N LEU A 188 23.25 -11.61 14.57
CA LEU A 188 23.50 -10.86 13.34
C LEU A 188 22.17 -10.30 12.83
N ALA A 189 22.20 -9.08 12.31
CA ALA A 189 21.19 -8.53 11.44
C ALA A 189 21.87 -7.86 10.25
N LEU A 190 21.39 -8.22 9.07
CA LEU A 190 21.72 -7.56 7.82
C LEU A 190 20.52 -6.68 7.47
N ASN A 191 20.76 -5.42 7.10
CA ASN A 191 19.68 -4.59 6.61
C ASN A 191 19.18 -5.16 5.27
N VAL A 192 17.90 -5.49 5.15
CA VAL A 192 17.31 -6.08 3.93
C VAL A 192 16.87 -5.02 2.91
N VAL A 193 17.14 -3.74 3.17
CA VAL A 193 16.81 -2.60 2.31
C VAL A 193 18.06 -1.90 1.80
N ASP A 194 19.06 -1.73 2.67
CA ASP A 194 20.34 -1.18 2.29
C ASP A 194 21.46 -2.23 2.38
N GLY A 195 22.42 -2.15 1.46
CA GLY A 195 23.58 -3.03 1.41
C GLY A 195 24.75 -2.55 2.24
N GLU A 196 24.53 -1.64 3.20
CA GLU A 196 25.59 -0.94 3.91
C GLU A 196 25.50 -1.16 5.43
N SER A 197 24.28 -1.26 5.95
CA SER A 197 23.99 -1.30 7.39
C SER A 197 23.85 -2.72 7.91
N TYR A 198 24.41 -2.95 9.08
CA TYR A 198 24.36 -4.24 9.76
C TYR A 198 24.74 -4.10 11.23
N VAL A 199 24.43 -5.12 12.01
CA VAL A 199 25.03 -5.35 13.33
C VAL A 199 25.37 -6.82 13.48
N CYS A 200 26.59 -7.11 13.91
CA CYS A 200 27.06 -8.46 14.19
C CYS A 200 27.73 -8.49 15.57
N VAL A 201 27.28 -9.43 16.40
CA VAL A 201 27.82 -9.74 17.72
C VAL A 201 28.42 -11.14 17.66
N PHE A 202 29.69 -11.25 18.04
CA PHE A 202 30.41 -12.52 18.11
C PHE A 202 30.42 -13.07 19.54
N ASN A 203 30.59 -14.38 19.68
CA ASN A 203 30.60 -15.04 20.99
C ASN A 203 31.83 -14.72 21.86
N ASP A 204 32.86 -14.10 21.30
CA ASP A 204 33.99 -13.56 22.06
C ASP A 204 33.75 -12.15 22.61
N GLY A 205 32.57 -11.58 22.35
CA GLY A 205 32.14 -10.27 22.84
C GLY A 205 32.41 -9.12 21.89
N ASP A 206 33.04 -9.38 20.73
CA ASP A 206 33.23 -8.35 19.71
C ASP A 206 31.91 -7.98 19.06
N VAL A 207 31.71 -6.68 18.86
CA VAL A 207 30.55 -6.09 18.20
C VAL A 207 31.03 -5.22 17.06
N VAL A 208 30.53 -5.49 15.86
CA VAL A 208 30.75 -4.65 14.68
C VAL A 208 29.41 -4.24 14.11
N TYR A 209 29.31 -2.98 13.72
CA TYR A 209 28.10 -2.46 13.12
C TYR A 209 28.43 -1.30 12.20
N GLU A 210 27.58 -1.11 11.22
CA GLU A 210 27.52 0.08 10.39
C GLU A 210 26.09 0.61 10.45
N ALA A 211 25.97 1.84 10.94
CA ALA A 211 24.68 2.47 11.14
C ALA A 211 24.32 3.28 9.89
N GLY A 212 23.31 2.82 9.15
CA GLY A 212 22.63 3.63 8.15
C GLY A 212 21.24 4.04 8.60
N SER A 213 20.46 4.58 7.66
CA SER A 213 19.06 4.88 7.88
C SER A 213 18.27 3.59 8.01
N ALA A 214 17.94 3.18 9.23
CA ALA A 214 16.89 2.20 9.46
C ALA A 214 15.54 2.83 9.04
N ARG A 215 15.07 2.50 7.85
CA ARG A 215 13.64 2.41 7.58
C ARG A 215 13.34 0.92 7.60
N PHE A 216 12.48 0.53 8.54
CA PHE A 216 11.94 -0.82 8.67
C PHE A 216 10.56 -0.72 9.32
N ASP A 217 9.70 0.09 8.70
CA ASP A 217 8.37 0.43 9.19
C ASP A 217 7.31 -0.64 8.92
N GLY A 218 7.73 -1.83 8.46
CA GLY A 218 6.82 -2.87 7.98
C GLY A 218 6.29 -2.59 6.57
N LYS A 219 6.75 -1.49 5.94
CA LYS A 219 6.33 -1.09 4.61
C LYS A 219 7.23 -1.59 3.49
N GLU A 220 8.25 -2.40 3.79
CA GLU A 220 8.99 -3.10 2.74
C GLU A 220 8.17 -4.20 2.04
N LEU A 221 6.97 -4.50 2.56
CA LEU A 221 5.89 -5.25 1.91
C LEU A 221 4.79 -4.34 1.35
N GLU A 222 4.87 -3.01 1.52
CA GLU A 222 3.95 -2.09 0.85
C GLU A 222 4.28 -2.03 -0.64
N ALA A 223 3.22 -1.95 -1.43
CA ALA A 223 3.28 -1.87 -2.86
C ALA A 223 4.31 -0.84 -3.32
N CYS A 224 5.31 -1.28 -4.10
CA CYS A 224 6.29 -0.37 -4.68
C CYS A 224 5.55 0.65 -5.56
N THR A 225 5.52 1.91 -5.10
CA THR A 225 4.90 2.98 -5.86
C THR A 225 5.88 3.56 -6.87
N ARG A 226 5.48 3.69 -8.14
CA ARG A 226 6.27 4.29 -9.21
C ARG A 226 5.45 5.38 -9.89
N THR A 227 5.93 6.62 -9.89
CA THR A 227 5.30 7.65 -10.73
C THR A 227 5.50 7.31 -12.20
N ILE A 228 4.40 7.12 -12.92
CA ILE A 228 4.41 6.79 -14.35
C ILE A 228 4.47 8.05 -15.19
N PHE A 229 3.65 9.04 -14.81
CA PHE A 229 3.50 10.29 -15.54
C PHE A 229 3.07 11.37 -14.55
N GLN A 230 3.60 12.58 -14.74
CA GLN A 230 3.22 13.76 -13.96
C GLN A 230 3.10 14.96 -14.90
N LEU A 231 2.09 15.79 -14.66
CA LEU A 231 1.95 17.05 -15.39
C LEU A 231 3.07 18.03 -15.02
N ASP A 232 3.32 19.00 -15.88
CA ASP A 232 4.43 19.96 -15.73
C ASP A 232 4.02 21.29 -15.07
N SER A 233 2.75 21.41 -14.68
CA SER A 233 2.16 22.63 -14.14
C SER A 233 1.26 22.35 -12.93
N GLN A 234 1.07 23.38 -12.10
CA GLN A 234 0.19 23.34 -10.94
C GLN A 234 -0.56 24.67 -10.80
N PRO A 235 -1.81 24.68 -10.27
CA PRO A 235 -2.56 23.50 -9.83
C PRO A 235 -3.06 22.68 -11.04
N THR A 236 -3.07 21.36 -10.89
CA THR A 236 -3.61 20.41 -11.87
C THR A 236 -4.26 19.25 -11.12
N TRP A 237 -5.26 18.61 -11.71
CA TRP A 237 -6.05 17.61 -11.01
C TRP A 237 -6.53 16.51 -11.95
N PHE A 238 -6.02 15.28 -11.80
CA PHE A 238 -6.63 14.12 -12.45
C PHE A 238 -7.74 13.58 -11.56
N GLU A 239 -8.97 13.58 -12.03
CA GLU A 239 -10.13 13.19 -11.20
C GLU A 239 -10.43 11.70 -11.29
N ASN A 240 -10.42 11.15 -12.51
CA ASN A 240 -10.83 9.78 -12.72
C ASN A 240 -9.99 9.12 -13.81
N ILE A 241 -9.89 7.79 -13.76
CA ILE A 241 -9.11 7.02 -14.72
C ILE A 241 -9.82 5.72 -15.13
N THR A 242 -9.49 5.26 -16.34
CA THR A 242 -9.91 3.95 -16.84
C THR A 242 -8.84 3.38 -17.77
N LEU A 243 -8.79 2.06 -17.92
CA LEU A 243 -7.91 1.40 -18.87
C LEU A 243 -8.56 1.32 -20.27
N ARG A 244 -7.71 1.41 -21.29
CA ARG A 244 -8.01 0.98 -22.66
C ARG A 244 -7.61 -0.49 -22.83
N PRO A 245 -8.19 -1.21 -23.81
CA PRO A 245 -7.74 -2.57 -24.16
C PRO A 245 -6.25 -2.65 -24.55
N SER A 246 -5.63 -1.54 -24.96
CA SER A 246 -4.20 -1.43 -25.23
C SER A 246 -3.31 -1.43 -23.99
N GLY A 247 -3.88 -1.37 -22.78
CA GLY A 247 -3.12 -1.20 -21.53
C GLY A 247 -2.74 0.24 -21.20
N THR A 248 -3.06 1.20 -22.07
CA THR A 248 -2.91 2.63 -21.77
C THR A 248 -4.03 3.13 -20.85
N ILE A 249 -3.74 4.18 -20.08
CA ILE A 249 -4.63 4.75 -19.08
C ILE A 249 -5.23 6.03 -19.64
N LEU A 250 -6.55 6.16 -19.62
CA LEU A 250 -7.23 7.42 -19.84
C LEU A 250 -7.46 8.13 -18.51
N ALA A 251 -7.21 9.44 -18.47
CA ALA A 251 -7.41 10.27 -17.30
C ALA A 251 -8.23 11.52 -17.63
N THR A 252 -9.22 11.83 -16.79
CA THR A 252 -10.00 13.07 -16.86
C THR A 252 -9.39 14.14 -15.98
N ARG A 253 -9.49 15.40 -16.42
CA ARG A 253 -9.01 16.57 -15.67
C ARG A 253 -10.17 17.32 -15.00
N LEU A 254 -10.09 17.57 -13.69
CA LEU A 254 -11.10 18.37 -12.98
C LEU A 254 -10.98 19.87 -13.27
N ASP A 255 -9.81 20.31 -13.71
CA ASP A 255 -9.48 21.73 -13.83
C ASP A 255 -9.52 22.26 -15.27
N VAL A 256 -9.65 21.37 -16.26
CA VAL A 256 -9.83 21.68 -17.68
C VAL A 256 -10.65 20.56 -18.35
N PRO A 257 -11.36 20.81 -19.46
CA PRO A 257 -12.23 19.81 -20.10
C PRO A 257 -11.45 18.83 -20.98
N GLU A 258 -10.37 18.23 -20.46
CA GLU A 258 -9.42 17.44 -21.24
C GLU A 258 -9.36 15.98 -20.78
N VAL A 259 -9.31 15.06 -21.76
CA VAL A 259 -8.97 13.66 -21.52
C VAL A 259 -7.55 13.43 -22.02
N TRP A 260 -6.73 12.84 -21.15
CA TRP A 260 -5.34 12.50 -21.40
C TRP A 260 -5.19 10.99 -21.54
N GLU A 261 -4.28 10.57 -22.41
CA GLU A 261 -3.82 9.18 -22.50
C GLU A 261 -2.40 9.08 -21.96
N ILE A 262 -2.17 8.10 -21.08
CA ILE A 262 -0.90 7.81 -20.43
C ILE A 262 -0.49 6.38 -20.80
N ASP A 263 0.73 6.25 -21.30
CA ASP A 263 1.39 4.98 -21.60
C ASP A 263 2.24 4.57 -20.38
N PRO A 264 1.84 3.52 -19.63
CA PRO A 264 2.55 3.10 -18.41
C PRO A 264 3.93 2.50 -18.66
N GLU A 265 4.16 1.92 -19.84
CA GLU A 265 5.44 1.32 -20.22
C GLU A 265 6.45 2.40 -20.62
N LYS A 266 6.00 3.39 -21.38
CA LYS A 266 6.85 4.48 -21.86
C LYS A 266 6.98 5.64 -20.89
N SER A 267 6.15 5.69 -19.84
CA SER A 267 6.08 6.82 -18.91
C SER A 267 5.81 8.15 -19.63
N THR A 268 4.93 8.13 -20.63
CA THR A 268 4.56 9.30 -21.42
C THR A 268 3.07 9.54 -21.36
N GLY A 269 2.66 10.81 -21.37
CA GLY A 269 1.25 11.19 -21.40
C GLY A 269 1.01 12.35 -22.36
N SER A 270 -0.15 12.35 -23.01
CA SER A 270 -0.56 13.45 -23.89
C SER A 270 -2.07 13.63 -23.90
N LYS A 271 -2.52 14.85 -24.15
CA LYS A 271 -3.93 15.13 -24.39
C LYS A 271 -4.38 14.48 -25.69
N ILE A 272 -5.48 13.73 -25.63
CA ILE A 272 -6.08 13.08 -26.81
C ILE A 272 -7.36 13.76 -27.28
N LEU A 273 -8.12 14.40 -26.38
CA LEU A 273 -9.29 15.19 -26.75
C LEU A 273 -9.63 16.25 -25.70
N SER A 274 -10.46 17.20 -26.11
CA SER A 274 -11.15 18.14 -25.23
C SER A 274 -12.65 18.03 -25.45
N VAL A 275 -13.44 18.02 -24.37
CA VAL A 275 -14.90 18.06 -24.44
C VAL A 275 -15.34 19.49 -24.76
N PRO A 276 -16.09 19.73 -25.85
CA PRO A 276 -16.45 21.08 -26.28
C PRO A 276 -17.66 21.59 -25.49
N LEU A 277 -17.44 21.91 -24.21
CA LEU A 277 -18.44 22.57 -23.39
C LEU A 277 -18.73 23.99 -23.95
N PRO A 278 -19.99 24.47 -23.87
CA PRO A 278 -20.34 25.83 -24.27
C PRO A 278 -19.48 26.90 -23.58
N ASP A 279 -19.15 27.97 -24.31
CA ASP A 279 -18.28 29.06 -23.84
C ASP A 279 -18.82 29.82 -22.60
N ASP A 280 -20.12 29.71 -22.33
CA ASP A 280 -20.79 30.32 -21.17
C ASP A 280 -20.73 29.46 -19.90
N ILE A 281 -20.15 28.26 -19.98
CA ILE A 281 -19.83 27.40 -18.83
C ILE A 281 -18.47 27.82 -18.27
N PRO A 282 -18.42 28.50 -17.10
CA PRO A 282 -17.15 28.87 -16.48
C PRO A 282 -16.47 27.64 -15.89
N ASN A 283 -15.14 27.67 -15.77
CA ASN A 283 -14.34 26.60 -15.14
C ASN A 283 -14.74 25.18 -15.63
N PRO A 284 -14.65 24.94 -16.95
CA PRO A 284 -15.04 23.67 -17.54
C PRO A 284 -14.18 22.52 -16.98
N ALA A 285 -14.85 21.44 -16.56
CA ALA A 285 -14.27 20.35 -15.79
C ALA A 285 -14.79 18.99 -16.28
N LEU A 286 -13.96 17.95 -16.18
CA LEU A 286 -14.37 16.56 -16.35
C LEU A 286 -14.27 15.82 -15.02
N THR A 287 -15.20 14.88 -14.78
CA THR A 287 -15.19 14.00 -13.60
C THR A 287 -15.10 12.54 -14.02
N GLY A 288 -16.10 11.71 -13.71
CA GLY A 288 -16.07 10.28 -13.98
C GLY A 288 -15.90 9.93 -15.46
N ILE A 289 -15.19 8.83 -15.70
CA ILE A 289 -15.03 8.17 -17.00
C ILE A 289 -15.31 6.68 -16.83
N CYS A 290 -16.03 6.06 -17.78
CA CYS A 290 -16.21 4.61 -17.79
C CYS A 290 -16.19 4.03 -19.21
N CYS A 291 -15.65 2.81 -19.33
CA CYS A 291 -15.58 2.07 -20.60
C CYS A 291 -16.93 1.43 -20.91
N LEU A 292 -17.63 1.90 -21.93
CA LEU A 292 -18.90 1.32 -22.37
C LEU A 292 -18.66 0.04 -23.16
N LYS A 293 -17.67 0.08 -24.06
CA LYS A 293 -17.20 -1.03 -24.90
C LYS A 293 -15.77 -0.69 -25.36
N PRO A 294 -15.02 -1.63 -25.97
CA PRO A 294 -13.64 -1.39 -26.37
C PRO A 294 -13.46 -0.05 -27.09
N ASP A 295 -12.60 0.81 -26.53
CA ASP A 295 -12.28 2.15 -27.02
C ASP A 295 -13.43 3.17 -27.12
N VAL A 296 -14.56 2.91 -26.45
CA VAL A 296 -15.68 3.87 -26.38
C VAL A 296 -16.05 4.12 -24.92
N PHE A 297 -15.96 5.38 -24.50
CA PHE A 297 -16.06 5.79 -23.11
C PHE A 297 -17.16 6.82 -22.90
N ALA A 298 -17.92 6.69 -21.82
CA ALA A 298 -18.72 7.81 -21.32
C ALA A 298 -17.84 8.70 -20.44
N VAL A 299 -18.03 10.02 -20.52
CA VAL A 299 -17.29 11.04 -19.78
C VAL A 299 -18.27 12.06 -19.23
N ALA A 300 -18.20 12.33 -17.94
CA ALA A 300 -18.96 13.39 -17.29
C ALA A 300 -18.26 14.74 -17.44
N ALA A 301 -19.03 15.77 -17.79
CA ALA A 301 -18.51 17.12 -18.03
C ALA A 301 -19.46 18.19 -17.46
N GLY A 302 -18.89 19.22 -16.86
CA GLY A 302 -19.65 20.32 -16.24
C GLY A 302 -18.76 21.50 -15.86
N SER A 303 -19.18 22.24 -14.84
CA SER A 303 -18.44 23.37 -14.28
C SER A 303 -18.07 23.13 -12.83
N PHE A 304 -16.78 23.27 -12.53
CA PHE A 304 -16.23 23.10 -11.19
C PHE A 304 -15.20 24.19 -10.88
N ASP A 305 -15.52 25.06 -9.93
CA ASP A 305 -14.63 26.12 -9.49
C ASP A 305 -13.65 25.59 -8.43
N MET A 306 -12.49 25.10 -8.87
CA MET A 306 -11.44 24.67 -7.96
C MET A 306 -10.88 25.82 -7.11
N ILE A 307 -10.68 27.00 -7.70
CA ILE A 307 -10.00 28.13 -7.06
C ILE A 307 -10.93 28.86 -6.07
N GLY A 308 -12.22 28.98 -6.41
CA GLY A 308 -13.25 29.63 -5.57
C GLY A 308 -13.81 28.76 -4.44
N GLY A 309 -13.06 27.73 -4.01
CA GLY A 309 -13.38 26.89 -2.87
C GLY A 309 -14.07 25.57 -3.22
N ALA A 310 -13.64 24.91 -4.31
CA ALA A 310 -14.10 23.59 -4.74
C ALA A 310 -15.62 23.49 -4.88
N LYS A 311 -16.21 24.35 -5.74
CA LYS A 311 -17.66 24.45 -5.90
C LYS A 311 -18.12 23.98 -7.28
N PRO A 312 -18.91 22.91 -7.38
CA PRO A 312 -19.61 22.60 -8.63
C PRO A 312 -20.68 23.65 -8.91
N LYS A 313 -21.06 23.79 -10.19
CA LYS A 313 -22.23 24.57 -10.61
C LYS A 313 -23.40 23.63 -10.93
N PRO A 314 -24.39 23.47 -10.02
CA PRO A 314 -25.59 22.70 -10.31
C PRO A 314 -26.24 23.10 -11.63
N GLY A 315 -26.72 22.09 -12.35
CA GLY A 315 -27.37 22.26 -13.65
C GLY A 315 -26.45 22.51 -14.84
N SER A 316 -25.13 22.48 -14.66
CA SER A 316 -24.15 22.56 -15.76
C SER A 316 -23.73 21.19 -16.33
N TRP A 317 -24.19 20.11 -15.70
CA TRP A 317 -23.64 18.77 -15.93
C TRP A 317 -24.25 18.07 -17.14
N SER A 318 -23.41 17.28 -17.81
CA SER A 318 -23.75 16.56 -19.02
C SER A 318 -22.90 15.29 -19.13
N ILE A 319 -23.40 14.31 -19.89
CA ILE A 319 -22.64 13.12 -20.28
C ILE A 319 -22.29 13.20 -21.77
N TRP A 320 -21.05 12.83 -22.08
CA TRP A 320 -20.50 12.77 -23.42
C TRP A 320 -19.96 11.36 -23.69
N VAL A 321 -19.88 10.99 -24.95
CA VAL A 321 -19.19 9.78 -25.41
C VAL A 321 -17.94 10.18 -26.17
N ALA A 322 -16.81 9.61 -25.75
CA ALA A 322 -15.56 9.63 -26.47
C ALA A 322 -15.38 8.29 -27.20
N ASP A 323 -15.41 8.32 -28.53
CA ASP A 323 -15.13 7.18 -29.41
C ASP A 323 -13.69 7.30 -29.92
N LEU A 324 -12.85 6.38 -29.47
CA LEU A 324 -11.42 6.28 -29.76
C LEU A 324 -11.09 5.06 -30.63
N ALA A 325 -12.11 4.34 -31.14
CA ALA A 325 -11.91 3.11 -31.91
C ALA A 325 -11.43 3.40 -33.35
N GLY A 326 -11.65 4.61 -33.85
CA GLY A 326 -11.19 5.06 -35.17
C GLY A 326 -9.82 5.75 -35.15
N GLU A 327 -9.33 6.14 -36.33
CA GLU A 327 -8.07 6.89 -36.46
C GLU A 327 -8.12 8.28 -35.81
N GLN A 328 -9.32 8.86 -35.68
CA GLN A 328 -9.55 10.15 -35.05
C GLN A 328 -10.53 10.01 -33.90
N ALA A 329 -10.15 10.54 -32.74
CA ALA A 329 -11.03 10.63 -31.59
C ALA A 329 -12.25 11.48 -31.92
N LYS A 330 -13.45 10.96 -31.61
CA LYS A 330 -14.71 11.66 -31.77
C LYS A 330 -15.37 11.82 -30.42
N VAL A 331 -15.82 13.04 -30.11
CA VAL A 331 -16.56 13.34 -28.88
C VAL A 331 -17.97 13.83 -29.21
N THR A 332 -18.99 13.24 -28.60
CA THR A 332 -20.41 13.57 -28.85
C THR A 332 -21.19 13.67 -27.56
N LYS A 333 -21.98 14.74 -27.41
CA LYS A 333 -22.86 14.90 -26.25
C LYS A 333 -23.97 13.87 -26.30
N VAL A 334 -24.23 13.22 -25.17
CA VAL A 334 -25.32 12.26 -24.98
C VAL A 334 -26.54 12.94 -24.36
N ALA A 335 -26.35 13.61 -23.23
CA ALA A 335 -27.43 14.22 -22.47
C ALA A 335 -26.94 15.42 -21.66
N ASP A 336 -27.75 16.47 -21.60
CA ASP A 336 -27.67 17.48 -20.55
C ASP A 336 -28.50 16.99 -19.35
N MET A 337 -27.97 17.14 -18.14
CA MET A 337 -28.57 16.64 -16.89
C MET A 337 -28.75 17.79 -15.88
N PRO A 338 -29.61 18.79 -16.18
CA PRO A 338 -29.69 20.03 -15.42
C PRO A 338 -30.23 19.88 -13.98
N GLU A 339 -30.88 18.76 -13.65
CA GLU A 339 -31.33 18.44 -12.30
C GLU A 339 -30.21 17.97 -11.38
N ILE A 340 -29.07 17.53 -11.93
CA ILE A 340 -27.96 17.01 -11.14
C ILE A 340 -27.15 18.16 -10.54
N GLY A 341 -26.84 18.04 -9.25
CA GLY A 341 -25.99 19.01 -8.54
C GLY A 341 -24.53 18.90 -8.94
N MET A 342 -23.99 17.67 -8.92
CA MET A 342 -22.65 17.34 -9.42
C MET A 342 -22.58 15.89 -9.84
N ILE A 343 -22.17 15.63 -11.08
CA ILE A 343 -21.79 14.28 -11.50
C ILE A 343 -20.36 14.04 -11.03
N ASN A 344 -20.11 12.99 -10.24
CA ASN A 344 -18.74 12.53 -9.99
C ASN A 344 -18.51 11.17 -10.66
N GLY A 345 -18.57 10.07 -9.90
CA GLY A 345 -18.39 8.72 -10.43
C GLY A 345 -19.47 8.33 -11.44
N ILE A 346 -19.04 7.65 -12.49
CA ILE A 346 -19.93 6.97 -13.43
C ILE A 346 -19.46 5.52 -13.61
N ALA A 347 -20.40 4.60 -13.81
CA ALA A 347 -20.09 3.19 -14.01
C ALA A 347 -20.86 2.60 -15.19
N THR A 348 -20.22 1.70 -15.93
CA THR A 348 -20.86 0.98 -17.02
C THR A 348 -21.80 -0.08 -16.45
N TRP A 349 -23.08 0.00 -16.83
CA TRP A 349 -24.01 -1.09 -16.63
C TRP A 349 -23.93 -2.08 -17.80
N ASP A 350 -24.02 -1.58 -19.03
CA ASP A 350 -23.80 -2.34 -20.27
C ASP A 350 -23.32 -1.41 -21.38
N GLU A 351 -23.14 -1.93 -22.60
CA GLU A 351 -22.62 -1.15 -23.74
C GLU A 351 -23.44 0.11 -24.10
N ASN A 352 -24.70 0.19 -23.66
CA ASN A 352 -25.62 1.29 -23.95
C ASN A 352 -26.16 1.97 -22.69
N THR A 353 -25.68 1.59 -21.50
CA THR A 353 -26.24 2.05 -20.23
C THR A 353 -25.12 2.41 -19.24
N ALA A 354 -25.18 3.63 -18.72
CA ALA A 354 -24.30 4.10 -17.65
C ALA A 354 -25.09 4.41 -16.38
N LEU A 355 -24.48 4.18 -15.22
CA LEU A 355 -24.93 4.68 -13.93
C LEU A 355 -24.19 5.97 -13.63
N VAL A 356 -24.92 6.99 -13.21
CA VAL A 356 -24.41 8.35 -13.01
C VAL A 356 -24.76 8.79 -11.59
N THR A 357 -23.76 9.15 -10.80
CA THR A 357 -23.96 9.66 -9.43
C THR A 357 -24.38 11.13 -9.44
N ASP A 358 -25.22 11.51 -8.49
CA ASP A 358 -25.42 12.90 -8.06
C ASP A 358 -24.80 13.09 -6.68
N CYS A 359 -23.61 13.69 -6.67
CA CYS A 359 -22.79 13.91 -5.48
C CYS A 359 -23.45 14.86 -4.48
N LEU A 360 -24.26 15.82 -4.92
CA LEU A 360 -24.87 16.80 -4.01
C LEU A 360 -26.27 16.41 -3.54
N TYR A 361 -27.07 15.83 -4.42
CA TYR A 361 -28.47 15.51 -4.12
C TYR A 361 -28.72 14.04 -3.80
N GLY A 362 -27.67 13.20 -3.83
CA GLY A 362 -27.69 11.85 -3.27
C GLY A 362 -28.59 10.89 -4.06
N LYS A 363 -28.36 10.76 -5.36
CA LYS A 363 -29.13 9.87 -6.25
C LYS A 363 -28.20 9.14 -7.21
N VAL A 364 -28.63 7.97 -7.69
CA VAL A 364 -28.03 7.33 -8.86
C VAL A 364 -29.04 7.34 -10.00
N TYR A 365 -28.59 7.82 -11.16
CA TYR A 365 -29.35 7.84 -12.39
C TYR A 365 -28.90 6.71 -13.31
N LYS A 366 -29.85 6.05 -13.97
CA LYS A 366 -29.60 5.14 -15.08
C LYS A 366 -29.77 5.92 -16.38
N LEU A 367 -28.70 6.03 -17.17
CA LEU A 367 -28.66 6.76 -18.44
C LEU A 367 -28.56 5.78 -19.60
N SER A 368 -29.45 5.92 -20.58
CA SER A 368 -29.32 5.29 -21.90
C SER A 368 -28.41 6.15 -22.79
N VAL A 369 -27.23 5.63 -23.12
CA VAL A 369 -26.25 6.29 -23.96
C VAL A 369 -26.77 6.49 -25.39
N ALA A 370 -27.57 5.55 -25.90
CA ALA A 370 -28.11 5.61 -27.25
C ALA A 370 -29.17 6.71 -27.44
N THR A 371 -29.93 7.04 -26.40
CA THR A 371 -31.09 7.96 -26.50
C THR A 371 -30.91 9.25 -25.70
N GLY A 372 -29.94 9.30 -24.78
CA GLY A 372 -29.79 10.38 -23.82
C GLY A 372 -30.89 10.42 -22.74
N SER A 373 -31.78 9.43 -22.70
CA SER A 373 -32.84 9.36 -21.68
C SER A 373 -32.27 8.79 -20.38
N TYR A 374 -32.68 9.38 -19.25
CA TYR A 374 -32.24 8.92 -17.94
C TYR A 374 -33.34 9.07 -16.89
N ASN A 375 -33.24 8.27 -15.84
CA ASN A 375 -34.13 8.30 -14.69
C ASN A 375 -33.36 7.94 -13.42
N VAL A 376 -33.85 8.42 -12.28
CA VAL A 376 -33.38 7.94 -10.97
C VAL A 376 -33.65 6.44 -10.88
N THR A 377 -32.65 5.67 -10.43
CA THR A 377 -32.72 4.21 -10.36
C THR A 377 -32.39 3.65 -8.98
N LEU A 378 -31.55 4.35 -8.19
CA LEU A 378 -31.31 4.04 -6.79
C LEU A 378 -31.40 5.33 -5.97
N GLU A 379 -32.05 5.21 -4.82
CA GLU A 379 -32.12 6.22 -3.76
C GLU A 379 -31.97 5.51 -2.41
N ASP A 380 -31.16 6.06 -1.52
CA ASP A 380 -30.96 5.57 -0.17
C ASP A 380 -30.45 6.71 0.71
N ASP A 381 -30.77 6.68 2.01
CA ASP A 381 -30.32 7.71 2.95
C ASP A 381 -28.80 7.82 3.01
N THR A 382 -28.07 6.71 2.78
CA THR A 382 -26.60 6.71 2.72
C THR A 382 -26.05 7.55 1.57
N PHE A 383 -26.81 7.85 0.51
CA PHE A 383 -26.35 8.72 -0.58
C PHE A 383 -26.33 10.21 -0.22
N THR A 384 -27.08 10.59 0.81
CA THR A 384 -27.29 12.00 1.17
C THR A 384 -26.11 12.55 1.98
N ILE A 385 -25.84 13.84 1.86
CA ILE A 385 -24.83 14.53 2.69
C ILE A 385 -25.42 14.82 4.08
N PRO A 386 -24.79 14.38 5.18
CA PRO A 386 -25.18 14.80 6.53
C PRO A 386 -25.10 16.32 6.71
N ALA A 387 -26.07 16.91 7.41
CA ALA A 387 -26.16 18.37 7.56
C ALA A 387 -24.94 18.99 8.27
N ASP A 388 -24.27 18.22 9.12
CA ASP A 388 -23.08 18.58 9.90
C ASP A 388 -21.77 18.06 9.29
N ALA A 389 -21.79 17.57 8.05
CA ALA A 389 -20.60 17.06 7.39
C ALA A 389 -19.52 18.16 7.21
N PRO A 390 -18.24 17.85 7.47
CA PRO A 390 -17.15 18.83 7.44
C PRO A 390 -16.81 19.34 6.02
N PHE A 391 -17.22 18.61 4.99
CA PHE A 391 -17.16 18.99 3.59
C PHE A 391 -18.44 18.51 2.89
N GLN A 392 -18.74 19.10 1.74
CA GLN A 392 -20.00 18.89 1.00
C GLN A 392 -19.74 18.06 -0.26
N VAL A 393 -19.29 16.82 -0.07
CA VAL A 393 -18.99 15.84 -1.13
C VAL A 393 -19.70 14.54 -0.77
N GLY A 394 -20.87 14.30 -1.35
CA GLY A 394 -21.72 13.15 -1.01
C GLY A 394 -21.30 11.89 -1.74
N LEU A 395 -22.24 11.34 -2.51
CA LEU A 395 -22.01 10.15 -3.33
C LEU A 395 -20.90 10.42 -4.35
N ASN A 396 -19.83 9.64 -4.31
CA ASN A 396 -18.62 9.96 -5.07
C ASN A 396 -18.31 8.89 -6.13
N GLY A 397 -17.51 7.89 -5.79
CA GLY A 397 -17.22 6.74 -6.64
C GLY A 397 -18.41 5.80 -6.75
N ILE A 398 -18.55 5.15 -7.91
CA ILE A 398 -19.52 4.07 -8.16
C ILE A 398 -18.86 3.01 -9.04
N LYS A 399 -19.08 1.73 -8.73
CA LYS A 399 -18.64 0.58 -9.54
C LYS A 399 -19.70 -0.51 -9.54
N VAL A 400 -19.83 -1.22 -10.66
CA VAL A 400 -20.73 -2.38 -10.79
C VAL A 400 -19.87 -3.63 -10.82
N HIS A 401 -20.12 -4.57 -9.91
CA HIS A 401 -19.45 -5.87 -9.90
C HIS A 401 -20.46 -6.99 -10.01
N ARG A 402 -20.16 -7.98 -10.84
CA ARG A 402 -21.07 -9.08 -11.19
C ARG A 402 -20.48 -10.40 -10.73
N PHE A 403 -21.04 -10.94 -9.65
CA PHE A 403 -20.79 -12.33 -9.27
C PHE A 403 -21.74 -13.26 -10.04
N SER A 404 -21.44 -14.56 -10.03
CA SER A 404 -22.25 -15.57 -10.73
C SER A 404 -23.72 -15.59 -10.30
N GLU A 405 -24.01 -15.24 -9.05
CA GLU A 405 -25.36 -15.31 -8.46
C GLU A 405 -26.01 -13.94 -8.22
N GLN A 406 -25.21 -12.87 -8.11
CA GLN A 406 -25.70 -11.55 -7.71
C GLN A 406 -24.84 -10.43 -8.30
N THR A 407 -25.49 -9.37 -8.77
CA THR A 407 -24.82 -8.11 -9.15
C THR A 407 -24.93 -7.11 -8.03
N TYR A 408 -23.84 -6.41 -7.73
CA TYR A 408 -23.79 -5.35 -6.74
C TYR A 408 -23.40 -4.02 -7.38
N VAL A 409 -24.00 -2.94 -6.89
CA VAL A 409 -23.51 -1.59 -7.06
C VAL A 409 -22.75 -1.20 -5.80
N TYR A 410 -21.46 -0.99 -5.94
CA TYR A 410 -20.57 -0.46 -4.90
C TYR A 410 -20.50 1.05 -5.04
N TYR A 411 -20.36 1.76 -3.93
CA TYR A 411 -20.25 3.21 -3.94
C TYR A 411 -19.57 3.75 -2.69
N THR A 412 -18.99 4.94 -2.82
CA THR A 412 -18.39 5.68 -1.72
C THR A 412 -19.20 6.93 -1.43
N THR A 413 -19.16 7.35 -0.17
CA THR A 413 -19.82 8.58 0.29
C THR A 413 -18.83 9.35 1.12
N THR A 414 -18.19 10.35 0.52
CA THR A 414 -17.01 10.98 1.10
C THR A 414 -17.37 11.68 2.42
N SER A 415 -18.45 12.48 2.45
CA SER A 415 -18.93 13.21 3.63
C SER A 415 -19.45 12.32 4.77
N ARG A 416 -19.74 11.05 4.49
CA ARG A 416 -20.12 10.06 5.53
C ARG A 416 -18.96 9.20 5.98
N PHE A 417 -17.80 9.35 5.34
CA PHE A 417 -16.60 8.57 5.58
C PHE A 417 -16.79 7.06 5.38
N CYS A 418 -17.60 6.64 4.42
CA CYS A 418 -17.99 5.24 4.30
C CYS A 418 -17.94 4.72 2.86
N VAL A 419 -17.76 3.40 2.77
CA VAL A 419 -17.87 2.59 1.55
C VAL A 419 -19.02 1.60 1.73
N TYR A 420 -19.84 1.44 0.70
CA TYR A 420 -21.05 0.63 0.74
C TYR A 420 -21.19 -0.24 -0.51
N ARG A 421 -22.10 -1.21 -0.44
CA ARG A 421 -22.67 -1.88 -1.61
C ARG A 421 -24.16 -2.11 -1.44
N VAL A 422 -24.86 -2.26 -2.55
CA VAL A 422 -26.26 -2.68 -2.60
C VAL A 422 -26.44 -3.76 -3.68
N PRO A 423 -27.08 -4.91 -3.37
CA PRO A 423 -27.42 -5.87 -4.40
C PRO A 423 -28.50 -5.27 -5.30
N VAL A 424 -28.39 -5.48 -6.62
CA VAL A 424 -29.35 -4.95 -7.59
C VAL A 424 -29.90 -6.00 -8.53
N THR A 425 -31.11 -5.77 -9.05
CA THR A 425 -31.71 -6.55 -10.13
C THR A 425 -31.10 -6.21 -11.49
N GLN A 426 -31.47 -6.94 -12.55
CA GLN A 426 -31.03 -6.63 -13.92
C GLN A 426 -31.51 -5.25 -14.41
N GLU A 427 -32.59 -4.74 -13.82
CA GLU A 427 -33.14 -3.42 -14.12
C GLU A 427 -32.44 -2.30 -13.34
N VAL A 428 -31.45 -2.62 -12.50
CA VAL A 428 -30.75 -1.69 -11.59
C VAL A 428 -31.65 -1.16 -10.47
N GLN A 429 -32.49 -2.02 -9.93
CA GLN A 429 -33.29 -1.73 -8.73
C GLN A 429 -32.67 -2.43 -7.52
N ALA A 430 -32.76 -1.83 -6.34
CA ALA A 430 -32.29 -2.47 -5.11
C ALA A 430 -33.00 -3.82 -4.90
N ALA A 431 -32.22 -4.89 -4.75
CA ALA A 431 -32.69 -6.25 -4.54
C ALA A 431 -32.57 -6.70 -3.08
N GLY A 432 -32.11 -5.81 -2.20
CA GLY A 432 -31.85 -6.08 -0.78
C GLY A 432 -31.42 -4.81 -0.06
N SER A 433 -30.96 -4.97 1.18
CA SER A 433 -30.46 -3.86 1.99
C SER A 433 -29.10 -3.36 1.52
N VAL A 434 -28.84 -2.07 1.74
CA VAL A 434 -27.48 -1.50 1.69
C VAL A 434 -26.62 -2.14 2.77
N GLU A 435 -25.39 -2.50 2.40
CA GLU A 435 -24.36 -3.04 3.28
C GLU A 435 -23.20 -2.03 3.37
N MET A 436 -22.78 -1.69 4.59
CA MET A 436 -21.57 -0.90 4.82
C MET A 436 -20.36 -1.84 4.85
N LEU A 437 -19.36 -1.56 4.01
CA LEU A 437 -18.15 -2.37 3.91
C LEU A 437 -17.04 -1.84 4.81
N ALA A 438 -16.87 -0.51 4.90
CA ALA A 438 -15.90 0.12 5.79
C ALA A 438 -16.34 1.54 6.18
N PRO A 439 -16.24 1.92 7.46
CA PRO A 439 -16.37 3.29 7.92
C PRO A 439 -15.00 3.97 8.12
N GLY A 440 -15.00 5.28 8.37
CA GLY A 440 -13.82 6.04 8.78
C GLY A 440 -12.86 6.45 7.66
N LEU A 441 -13.27 6.35 6.38
CA LEU A 441 -12.41 6.65 5.22
C LEU A 441 -12.90 7.89 4.49
N VAL A 442 -12.01 8.82 4.14
CA VAL A 442 -12.34 9.91 3.20
C VAL A 442 -12.36 9.36 1.77
N ALA A 443 -13.28 8.44 1.51
CA ALA A 443 -13.30 7.66 0.28
C ALA A 443 -13.72 8.50 -0.92
N ASP A 444 -12.86 8.52 -1.94
CA ASP A 444 -13.08 9.14 -3.24
C ASP A 444 -13.57 8.09 -4.24
N ASP A 445 -12.88 7.82 -5.35
CA ASP A 445 -13.17 6.67 -6.20
C ASP A 445 -12.31 5.43 -5.84
N PHE A 446 -12.63 4.29 -6.45
CA PHE A 446 -12.09 2.99 -6.08
C PHE A 446 -12.13 1.99 -7.24
N ALA A 447 -11.36 0.91 -7.11
CA ALA A 447 -11.43 -0.28 -7.94
C ALA A 447 -12.02 -1.46 -7.15
N VAL A 448 -12.69 -2.38 -7.84
CA VAL A 448 -13.18 -3.64 -7.29
C VAL A 448 -12.44 -4.78 -7.98
N ALA A 449 -11.78 -5.63 -7.20
CA ALA A 449 -11.06 -6.79 -7.70
C ALA A 449 -12.01 -7.95 -8.04
N HIS A 450 -11.50 -8.96 -8.74
CA HIS A 450 -12.25 -10.15 -9.13
C HIS A 450 -12.87 -10.88 -7.92
N ASP A 451 -12.13 -11.00 -6.83
CA ASP A 451 -12.59 -11.61 -5.57
C ASP A 451 -13.61 -10.73 -4.80
N GLY A 452 -13.79 -9.48 -5.24
CA GLY A 452 -14.68 -8.49 -4.63
C GLY A 452 -14.01 -7.60 -3.58
N ALA A 453 -12.70 -7.70 -3.36
CA ALA A 453 -11.94 -6.75 -2.54
C ALA A 453 -11.93 -5.37 -3.20
N LEU A 454 -11.78 -4.32 -2.40
CA LEU A 454 -11.80 -2.94 -2.89
C LEU A 454 -10.45 -2.28 -2.66
N TYR A 455 -10.01 -1.49 -3.62
CA TYR A 455 -8.89 -0.56 -3.49
C TYR A 455 -9.44 0.86 -3.56
N VAL A 456 -9.34 1.62 -2.48
CA VAL A 456 -10.06 2.90 -2.32
C VAL A 456 -9.05 4.03 -2.18
N CYS A 457 -9.18 5.03 -3.04
CA CYS A 457 -8.45 6.29 -2.92
C CYS A 457 -9.06 7.17 -1.83
N THR A 458 -8.22 7.80 -1.02
CA THR A 458 -8.68 8.50 0.19
C THR A 458 -8.52 10.02 0.11
N ASN A 459 -8.32 10.59 -1.09
CA ASN A 459 -8.19 12.01 -1.34
C ASN A 459 -7.26 12.71 -0.33
N ILE A 460 -7.78 13.61 0.50
CA ILE A 460 -7.03 14.42 1.48
C ILE A 460 -6.27 13.61 2.53
N SER A 461 -6.56 12.31 2.68
CA SER A 461 -5.80 11.42 3.56
C SER A 461 -4.53 10.87 2.93
N ASN A 462 -4.30 11.12 1.63
CA ASN A 462 -3.05 10.84 0.92
C ASN A 462 -2.63 9.36 0.91
N THR A 463 -3.59 8.44 1.00
CA THR A 463 -3.35 7.00 0.95
C THR A 463 -4.22 6.31 -0.10
N VAL A 464 -3.92 5.05 -0.36
CA VAL A 464 -4.83 4.07 -0.96
C VAL A 464 -4.97 2.93 0.04
N VAL A 465 -6.20 2.47 0.26
CA VAL A 465 -6.49 1.38 1.21
C VAL A 465 -7.12 0.19 0.51
N ARG A 466 -6.84 -1.02 0.98
CA ARG A 466 -7.52 -2.26 0.61
C ARG A 466 -8.58 -2.60 1.64
N ILE A 467 -9.77 -2.98 1.19
CA ILE A 467 -10.87 -3.49 2.03
C ILE A 467 -11.21 -4.91 1.56
N PRO A 468 -11.32 -5.91 2.46
CA PRO A 468 -11.74 -7.26 2.11
C PRO A 468 -13.13 -7.30 1.47
N ALA A 469 -13.40 -8.31 0.63
CA ALA A 469 -14.69 -8.48 -0.05
C ALA A 469 -15.90 -8.63 0.90
N SER A 470 -15.66 -9.11 2.12
CA SER A 470 -16.64 -9.21 3.20
C SER A 470 -16.95 -7.87 3.87
N GLY A 471 -16.20 -6.81 3.57
CA GLY A 471 -16.08 -5.64 4.42
C GLY A 471 -15.18 -5.92 5.63
N GLY A 472 -14.81 -4.87 6.36
CA GLY A 472 -13.97 -4.97 7.55
C GLY A 472 -12.92 -3.86 7.64
N GLU A 473 -11.78 -4.20 8.24
CA GLU A 473 -10.66 -3.29 8.41
C GLU A 473 -10.07 -2.89 7.06
N ALA A 474 -9.77 -1.59 6.93
CA ALA A 474 -9.12 -1.03 5.75
C ALA A 474 -7.62 -0.92 6.00
N VAL A 475 -6.82 -1.60 5.18
CA VAL A 475 -5.36 -1.64 5.31
C VAL A 475 -4.74 -0.70 4.29
N VAL A 476 -3.80 0.17 4.69
CA VAL A 476 -3.09 1.04 3.75
C VAL A 476 -2.19 0.18 2.86
N VAL A 477 -2.30 0.35 1.55
CA VAL A 477 -1.46 -0.35 0.56
C VAL A 477 -0.54 0.60 -0.21
N ALA A 478 -0.79 1.91 -0.15
CA ALA A 478 0.11 2.92 -0.69
C ALA A 478 -0.07 4.28 0.00
N GLY A 479 1.04 5.01 0.10
CA GLY A 479 1.07 6.39 0.61
C GLY A 479 1.02 6.49 2.13
N GLU A 480 1.03 7.74 2.60
CA GLU A 480 0.88 8.07 4.00
C GLU A 480 0.37 9.51 4.14
N ALA A 481 -0.17 9.83 5.31
CA ALA A 481 -0.85 11.10 5.55
C ALA A 481 -0.02 12.35 5.19
N LYS A 482 1.32 12.26 5.23
CA LYS A 482 2.25 13.37 4.99
C LYS A 482 3.26 13.12 3.87
N ALA A 483 2.98 12.21 2.95
CA ALA A 483 3.85 11.99 1.79
C ALA A 483 3.17 12.26 0.47
N PHE A 484 4.01 12.52 -0.52
CA PHE A 484 3.58 12.85 -1.87
C PHE A 484 3.33 11.63 -2.75
N ASP A 485 3.65 10.40 -2.32
CA ASP A 485 3.60 9.20 -3.17
C ASP A 485 2.28 9.07 -3.94
N VAL A 486 1.15 9.22 -3.24
CA VAL A 486 -0.21 9.28 -3.79
C VAL A 486 -1.01 10.45 -3.19
N ALA A 487 -0.35 11.60 -3.00
CA ALA A 487 -0.95 12.78 -2.37
C ALA A 487 -2.21 13.25 -3.12
N GLY A 488 -3.33 13.30 -2.40
CA GLY A 488 -4.63 13.62 -2.98
C GLY A 488 -5.11 12.56 -3.98
N SER A 489 -4.95 11.27 -3.68
CA SER A 489 -5.42 10.16 -4.52
C SER A 489 -6.91 10.28 -4.84
N THR A 490 -7.28 10.23 -6.11
CA THR A 490 -8.66 10.53 -6.59
C THR A 490 -9.39 9.29 -7.08
N ALA A 491 -8.75 8.50 -7.92
CA ALA A 491 -9.30 7.28 -8.49
C ALA A 491 -8.22 6.24 -8.74
N CYS A 492 -8.63 4.98 -8.86
CA CYS A 492 -7.72 3.90 -9.22
C CYS A 492 -8.38 2.85 -10.11
N VAL A 493 -7.55 2.11 -10.84
CA VAL A 493 -7.95 0.99 -11.71
C VAL A 493 -6.92 -0.13 -11.62
N LEU A 494 -7.39 -1.37 -11.54
CA LEU A 494 -6.55 -2.56 -11.53
C LEU A 494 -6.06 -2.90 -12.95
N GLY A 495 -4.81 -3.33 -13.07
CA GLY A 495 -4.28 -3.95 -14.28
C GLY A 495 -4.97 -5.28 -14.59
N GLU A 496 -4.72 -5.82 -15.79
CA GLU A 496 -5.38 -7.04 -16.28
C GLU A 496 -5.18 -8.27 -15.38
N ASP A 497 -4.00 -8.39 -14.76
CA ASP A 497 -3.64 -9.48 -13.85
C ASP A 497 -3.90 -9.14 -12.37
N GLU A 498 -4.44 -7.95 -12.07
CA GLU A 498 -4.64 -7.40 -10.72
C GLU A 498 -3.35 -7.33 -9.87
N GLY A 499 -2.17 -7.53 -10.45
CA GLY A 499 -0.87 -7.40 -9.77
C GLY A 499 -0.38 -5.96 -9.68
N VAL A 500 -1.07 -5.03 -10.34
CA VAL A 500 -0.75 -3.60 -10.35
C VAL A 500 -2.05 -2.80 -10.22
N LEU A 501 -1.98 -1.75 -9.42
CA LEU A 501 -3.00 -0.71 -9.33
C LEU A 501 -2.43 0.60 -9.89
N TYR A 502 -3.17 1.22 -10.80
CA TYR A 502 -2.87 2.59 -11.24
C TYR A 502 -3.72 3.57 -10.45
N VAL A 503 -3.13 4.68 -10.01
CA VAL A 503 -3.75 5.67 -9.13
C VAL A 503 -3.57 7.05 -9.73
N SER A 504 -4.67 7.80 -9.91
CA SER A 504 -4.61 9.23 -10.22
C SER A 504 -4.55 10.07 -8.96
N THR A 505 -3.93 11.24 -9.06
CA THR A 505 -3.79 12.16 -7.95
C THR A 505 -4.19 13.59 -8.30
N SER A 506 -4.49 14.36 -7.26
CA SER A 506 -4.72 15.80 -7.31
C SER A 506 -3.52 16.61 -6.80
N GLY A 507 -2.44 15.96 -6.39
CA GLY A 507 -1.20 16.63 -5.94
C GLY A 507 -1.37 17.45 -4.66
N ALA A 508 -2.23 16.98 -3.74
CA ALA A 508 -2.59 17.68 -2.50
C ALA A 508 -3.19 19.10 -2.70
N ASN A 509 -3.78 19.40 -3.87
CA ASN A 509 -4.32 20.72 -4.15
C ASN A 509 -5.50 21.12 -3.24
N ALA A 510 -6.26 20.17 -2.68
CA ALA A 510 -7.31 20.45 -1.71
C ALA A 510 -6.76 20.78 -0.30
N VAL A 511 -5.80 19.98 0.17
CA VAL A 511 -5.17 20.13 1.50
C VAL A 511 -3.65 20.01 1.33
N PRO A 512 -2.92 21.13 1.17
CA PRO A 512 -1.48 21.12 0.93
C PRO A 512 -0.69 20.44 2.06
N LEU A 513 0.27 19.59 1.70
CA LEU A 513 1.18 18.94 2.62
C LEU A 513 2.26 19.91 3.08
N ASP A 514 2.22 20.30 4.36
CA ASP A 514 3.11 21.31 4.94
C ASP A 514 3.18 22.61 4.10
N GLY A 515 2.02 23.01 3.55
CA GLY A 515 1.89 24.20 2.70
C GLY A 515 2.38 24.02 1.26
N LYS A 516 2.65 22.79 0.82
CA LYS A 516 3.11 22.47 -0.55
C LYS A 516 2.10 21.60 -1.28
N THR A 517 2.07 21.78 -2.60
CA THR A 517 1.34 20.95 -3.55
C THR A 517 2.29 20.54 -4.67
N GLU A 518 1.88 19.56 -5.48
CA GLU A 518 2.59 19.16 -6.68
C GLU A 518 1.62 19.04 -7.88
N PRO A 519 2.14 18.95 -9.11
CA PRO A 519 1.30 18.59 -10.25
C PRO A 519 0.67 17.21 -10.09
N ALA A 520 -0.57 17.07 -10.56
CA ALA A 520 -1.26 15.79 -10.63
C ALA A 520 -0.44 14.76 -11.42
N LYS A 521 -0.51 13.51 -10.96
CA LYS A 521 0.25 12.39 -11.52
C LYS A 521 -0.57 11.10 -11.58
N ILE A 522 -0.07 10.16 -12.37
CA ILE A 522 -0.49 8.76 -12.39
C ILE A 522 0.63 7.93 -11.77
N VAL A 523 0.25 7.10 -10.80
CA VAL A 523 1.17 6.28 -9.99
C VAL A 523 0.83 4.81 -10.20
N GLU A 524 1.85 4.00 -10.46
CA GLU A 524 1.80 2.54 -10.39
C GLU A 524 1.97 2.11 -8.94
N VAL A 525 1.20 1.13 -8.49
CA VAL A 525 1.26 0.57 -7.14
C VAL A 525 1.27 -0.96 -7.32
N LYS A 526 2.40 -1.62 -7.05
CA LYS A 526 2.51 -3.09 -7.21
C LYS A 526 1.80 -3.85 -6.09
N LEU A 527 0.78 -4.61 -6.41
CA LEU A 527 0.03 -5.42 -5.44
C LEU A 527 0.74 -6.78 -5.28
N SER A 528 0.97 -7.21 -4.03
CA SER A 528 1.81 -8.36 -3.66
C SER A 528 1.07 -9.68 -3.56
#